data_AF-A0A4R7ZII1-F1
#
_entry.id   AF-A0A4R7ZII1-F1
#
_cell.length_a   1.000
_cell.length_b   1.000
_cell.length_c   1.000
_cell.angle_alpha   90.00
_cell.angle_beta   90.00
_cell.angle_gamma   90.00
#
_symmetry.space_group_name_H-M   'P 1'
#
loop_
_entity.id
_entity.type
_entity.pdbx_description
1 polymer ?
#
loop_
_entity_poly.entity_id
_entity_poly.type
_entity_poly.pdbx_seq_one_letter_code
_entity_poly.pdbx_strand_id
1 'polypeptide(L)'
;MNELLQRGPEILPGSWKYEWVASVVAKAAEYAGRPSHWNGKLYEQPGPVSGLYHRDGSMTISREHVLDPARPAFTPEQTATSSELSAAAGPTKMAIFQARLSLSEFGDDTVPGATPVGSLEDLALENALADRFTNRYGGRIAEDLTEQPLSMLGQSPSFPAYTTATDRLMYSVGGVAGMGPEKLRDLIESTERPQRFNAIADAALDHQLGDLVPDSHRDQLRQDLTGPLRRGLGGLTMTEYSELTHPGSKYGWGERSAERTADEFIENLADIVDHYDSWAEQNPGVEPPELPDSLREKFLDREEQTQQVWADAGWPAQQPVAGREQAYNERLPEQPYPNARQQEIAKLQQFLWSHTAPSQQGSTTVDASGRPDNVRQIGTRKPERGVE
;
A
#
# COMPACT_ATOMS: atom_id res chain seq x y z
N MET A 1 9.85 -17.89 4.40
CA MET A 1 9.17 -17.70 5.70
C MET A 1 7.67 -17.59 5.39
N ASN A 2 6.88 -18.64 5.64
CA ASN A 2 5.48 -18.80 5.20
C ASN A 2 4.45 -18.47 6.30
N GLU A 3 4.88 -17.90 7.43
CA GLU A 3 4.04 -17.70 8.61
C GLU A 3 3.11 -16.48 8.53
N LEU A 4 3.36 -15.54 7.59
CA LEU A 4 2.51 -14.34 7.38
C LEU A 4 1.18 -14.63 6.66
N LEU A 5 0.91 -15.88 6.26
CA LEU A 5 -0.31 -16.28 5.55
C LEU A 5 -1.17 -17.28 6.31
N GLN A 6 -0.78 -17.72 7.51
CA GLN A 6 -1.65 -18.61 8.28
C GLN A 6 -2.74 -17.79 8.96
N ARG A 7 -3.98 -17.98 8.50
CA ARG A 7 -5.16 -17.56 9.25
C ARG A 7 -5.29 -18.46 10.47
N GLY A 8 -5.54 -17.86 11.62
CA GLY A 8 -5.96 -18.59 12.81
C GLY A 8 -7.40 -19.11 12.67
N PRO A 9 -7.97 -19.65 13.76
CA PRO A 9 -9.36 -20.10 13.78
C PRO A 9 -10.33 -19.02 13.31
N GLU A 10 -11.42 -19.44 12.66
CA GLU A 10 -12.49 -18.53 12.26
C GLU A 10 -13.23 -18.01 13.50
N ILE A 11 -13.47 -16.69 13.52
CA ILE A 11 -14.32 -16.04 14.51
C ILE A 11 -15.72 -15.98 13.92
N LEU A 12 -16.62 -16.81 14.45
CA LEU A 12 -17.95 -17.01 13.88
C LEU A 12 -18.92 -15.84 14.20
N PRO A 13 -19.88 -15.57 13.29
CA PRO A 13 -21.02 -14.70 13.56
C PRO A 13 -21.77 -15.08 14.85
N GLY A 14 -22.34 -14.08 15.53
CA GLY A 14 -23.02 -14.27 16.83
C GLY A 14 -22.08 -14.30 18.04
N SER A 15 -20.76 -14.24 17.84
CA SER A 15 -19.81 -13.98 18.92
C SER A 15 -19.59 -12.47 19.10
N TRP A 16 -19.37 -12.02 20.34
CA TRP A 16 -19.11 -10.59 20.61
C TRP A 16 -17.94 -10.04 19.77
N LYS A 17 -16.91 -10.88 19.53
CA LYS A 17 -15.72 -10.55 18.73
C LYS A 17 -16.10 -10.21 17.31
N TYR A 18 -16.95 -11.04 16.71
CA TYR A 18 -17.45 -10.82 15.37
C TYR A 18 -18.32 -9.58 15.28
N GLU A 19 -19.33 -9.48 16.16
CA GLU A 19 -20.30 -8.37 16.11
C GLU A 19 -19.63 -7.01 16.32
N TRP A 20 -18.62 -6.94 17.19
CA TRP A 20 -17.85 -5.71 17.39
C TRP A 20 -17.06 -5.33 16.13
N VAL A 21 -16.30 -6.26 15.54
CA VAL A 21 -15.56 -5.98 14.29
C VAL A 21 -16.50 -5.62 13.16
N ALA A 22 -17.64 -6.32 13.03
CA ALA A 22 -18.64 -6.03 12.02
C ALA A 22 -19.22 -4.62 12.19
N SER A 23 -19.47 -4.19 13.43
CA SER A 23 -19.93 -2.83 13.74
C SER A 23 -18.87 -1.78 13.39
N VAL A 24 -17.59 -2.05 13.68
CA VAL A 24 -16.48 -1.18 13.28
C VAL A 24 -16.40 -1.04 11.75
N VAL A 25 -16.51 -2.14 11.00
CA VAL A 25 -16.50 -2.11 9.53
C VAL A 25 -17.70 -1.35 8.97
N ALA A 26 -18.90 -1.59 9.51
CA ALA A 26 -20.11 -0.87 9.11
C ALA A 26 -19.98 0.64 9.35
N LYS A 27 -19.45 1.04 10.50
CA LYS A 27 -19.21 2.45 10.82
C LYS A 27 -18.11 3.07 9.96
N ALA A 28 -17.02 2.35 9.69
CA ALA A 28 -16.00 2.82 8.76
C ALA A 28 -16.58 3.09 7.36
N ALA A 29 -17.43 2.19 6.85
CA ALA A 29 -18.13 2.38 5.58
C ALA A 29 -19.09 3.60 5.61
N GLU A 30 -19.85 3.77 6.70
CA GLU A 30 -20.75 4.90 6.91
C GLU A 30 -19.99 6.24 6.84
N TYR A 31 -18.93 6.41 7.64
CA TYR A 31 -18.14 7.66 7.68
C TYR A 31 -17.35 7.92 6.40
N ALA A 32 -16.98 6.86 5.66
CA ALA A 32 -16.31 7.00 4.38
C ALA A 32 -17.28 7.29 3.22
N GLY A 33 -18.59 7.12 3.42
CA GLY A 33 -19.60 7.26 2.37
C GLY A 33 -19.50 6.23 1.25
N ARG A 34 -18.86 5.08 1.50
CA ARG A 34 -18.65 4.01 0.50
C ARG A 34 -18.77 2.62 1.12
N PRO A 35 -19.21 1.60 0.38
CA PRO A 35 -19.34 0.26 0.90
C PRO A 35 -17.98 -0.36 1.26
N SER A 36 -17.99 -1.27 2.23
CA SER A 36 -16.87 -2.16 2.48
C SER A 36 -16.91 -3.36 1.51
N HIS A 37 -15.74 -3.82 1.09
CA HIS A 37 -15.57 -5.04 0.31
C HIS A 37 -15.35 -6.29 1.19
N TRP A 38 -15.44 -6.15 2.52
CA TRP A 38 -15.34 -7.28 3.44
C TRP A 38 -16.48 -8.29 3.19
N ASN A 39 -16.12 -9.55 2.96
CA ASN A 39 -17.07 -10.63 2.65
C ASN A 39 -17.72 -11.26 3.89
N GLY A 40 -17.50 -10.69 5.08
CA GLY A 40 -18.03 -11.18 6.34
C GLY A 40 -17.24 -12.33 6.97
N LYS A 41 -16.14 -12.82 6.38
CA LYS A 41 -15.29 -13.84 7.00
C LYS A 41 -14.22 -13.19 7.87
N LEU A 42 -14.19 -13.57 9.15
CA LEU A 42 -13.24 -13.06 10.14
C LEU A 42 -12.43 -14.22 10.73
N TYR A 43 -11.12 -14.05 10.81
CA TYR A 43 -10.21 -15.04 11.38
C TYR A 43 -9.33 -14.40 12.46
N GLU A 44 -8.78 -15.23 13.35
CA GLU A 44 -7.73 -14.76 14.26
C GLU A 44 -6.43 -14.50 13.50
N GLN A 45 -5.79 -13.37 13.79
CA GLN A 45 -4.43 -13.08 13.31
C GLN A 45 -3.41 -13.69 14.28
N PRO A 46 -2.57 -14.64 13.83
CA PRO A 46 -1.44 -15.11 14.64
C PRO A 46 -0.27 -14.13 14.59
N GLY A 47 0.59 -14.23 15.60
CA GLY A 47 1.83 -13.45 15.69
C GLY A 47 1.60 -11.98 16.09
N PRO A 48 2.63 -11.13 15.92
CA PRO A 48 2.64 -9.76 16.45
C PRO A 48 1.85 -8.75 15.60
N VAL A 49 1.21 -9.19 14.50
CA VAL A 49 0.44 -8.32 13.61
C VAL A 49 -0.97 -8.13 14.18
N SER A 50 -1.48 -6.90 14.13
CA SER A 50 -2.79 -6.60 14.72
C SER A 50 -3.98 -7.07 13.88
N GLY A 51 -3.81 -7.23 12.58
CA GLY A 51 -4.82 -7.71 11.64
C GLY A 51 -4.40 -7.44 10.20
N LEU A 52 -5.11 -8.03 9.25
CA LEU A 52 -4.94 -7.85 7.81
C LEU A 52 -6.28 -7.89 7.09
N TYR A 53 -6.38 -7.17 5.98
CA TYR A 53 -7.44 -7.35 4.99
C TYR A 53 -6.88 -8.06 3.75
N HIS A 54 -7.51 -9.16 3.34
CA HIS A 54 -7.01 -10.05 2.29
C HIS A 54 -7.71 -9.83 0.95
N ARG A 55 -7.02 -10.18 -0.15
CA ARG A 55 -7.54 -10.10 -1.53
C ARG A 55 -8.84 -10.88 -1.76
N ASP A 56 -9.08 -11.95 -0.99
CA ASP A 56 -10.33 -12.73 -1.08
C ASP A 56 -11.52 -12.07 -0.34
N GLY A 57 -11.32 -10.87 0.19
CA GLY A 57 -12.31 -10.10 0.94
C GLY A 57 -12.44 -10.52 2.41
N SER A 58 -11.63 -11.45 2.91
CA SER A 58 -11.64 -11.81 4.35
C SER A 58 -10.76 -10.90 5.19
N MET A 59 -11.02 -10.86 6.50
CA MET A 59 -10.20 -10.12 7.46
C MET A 59 -9.63 -11.06 8.53
N THR A 60 -8.41 -10.73 8.99
CA THR A 60 -7.85 -11.27 10.23
C THR A 60 -7.72 -10.17 11.26
N ILE A 61 -7.87 -10.52 12.55
CA ILE A 61 -7.65 -9.58 13.65
C ILE A 61 -7.04 -10.28 14.86
N SER A 62 -6.10 -9.63 15.53
CA SER A 62 -5.38 -10.23 16.65
C SER A 62 -6.26 -10.26 17.89
N ARG A 63 -6.42 -11.46 18.45
CA ARG A 63 -7.11 -11.61 19.73
C ARG A 63 -6.35 -10.92 20.85
N GLU A 64 -5.03 -11.16 20.92
CA GLU A 64 -4.15 -10.68 21.99
C GLU A 64 -3.95 -9.16 21.95
N HIS A 65 -3.78 -8.59 20.75
CA HIS A 65 -3.41 -7.19 20.60
C HIS A 65 -4.59 -6.26 20.34
N VAL A 66 -5.73 -6.80 19.87
CA VAL A 66 -6.90 -5.98 19.49
C VAL A 66 -8.15 -6.37 20.25
N LEU A 67 -8.65 -7.60 20.08
CA LEU A 67 -9.96 -7.98 20.61
C LEU A 67 -9.98 -7.94 22.15
N ASP A 68 -9.16 -8.76 22.80
CA ASP A 68 -9.23 -8.90 24.26
C ASP A 68 -8.92 -7.58 25.00
N PRO A 69 -7.96 -6.74 24.53
CA PRO A 69 -7.75 -5.40 25.08
C PRO A 69 -8.89 -4.40 24.83
N ALA A 70 -9.61 -4.48 23.71
CA ALA A 70 -10.75 -3.61 23.44
C ALA A 70 -11.99 -3.99 24.25
N ARG A 71 -12.16 -5.28 24.55
CA ARG A 71 -13.36 -5.87 25.18
C ARG A 71 -13.94 -5.06 26.36
N PRO A 72 -13.16 -4.59 27.35
CA PRO A 72 -13.72 -3.89 28.51
C PRO A 72 -14.55 -2.66 28.13
N ALA A 73 -14.17 -1.92 27.08
CA ALA A 73 -14.87 -0.71 26.64
C ALA A 73 -16.19 -0.98 25.89
N PHE A 74 -16.43 -2.22 25.45
CA PHE A 74 -17.56 -2.62 24.61
C PHE A 74 -18.36 -3.78 25.18
N THR A 75 -18.12 -4.16 26.44
CA THR A 75 -18.93 -5.17 27.14
C THR A 75 -20.17 -4.49 27.73
N PRO A 76 -21.39 -4.87 27.32
CA PRO A 76 -22.61 -4.31 27.88
C PRO A 76 -22.66 -4.50 29.41
N GLU A 77 -23.27 -3.53 30.12
CA GLU A 77 -23.53 -3.57 31.57
C GLU A 77 -22.27 -3.50 32.47
N GLN A 78 -21.07 -3.48 31.90
CA GLN A 78 -19.82 -3.28 32.64
C GLN A 78 -19.28 -1.87 32.41
N THR A 79 -19.18 -1.07 33.48
CA THR A 79 -18.43 0.19 33.44
C THR A 79 -16.95 -0.11 33.51
N ALA A 80 -16.21 0.15 32.43
CA ALA A 80 -14.77 0.01 32.41
C ALA A 80 -14.11 1.08 33.27
N THR A 81 -13.02 0.71 33.93
CA THR A 81 -12.16 1.64 34.65
C THR A 81 -11.47 2.60 33.67
N SER A 82 -11.02 3.75 34.17
CA SER A 82 -10.26 4.71 33.34
C SER A 82 -8.99 4.09 32.73
N SER A 83 -8.34 3.15 33.43
CA SER A 83 -7.20 2.41 32.88
C SER A 83 -7.59 1.46 31.76
N GLU A 84 -8.73 0.77 31.87
CA GLU A 84 -9.23 -0.12 30.82
C GLU A 84 -9.67 0.66 29.58
N LEU A 85 -10.32 1.82 29.76
CA LEU A 85 -10.67 2.70 28.65
C LEU A 85 -9.42 3.25 27.94
N SER A 86 -8.41 3.68 28.70
CA SER A 86 -7.13 4.12 28.14
C SER A 86 -6.45 2.99 27.34
N ALA A 87 -6.46 1.77 27.88
CA ALA A 87 -5.88 0.59 27.22
C ALA A 87 -6.66 0.16 25.97
N ALA A 88 -7.98 0.37 25.92
CA ALA A 88 -8.83 0.01 24.79
C ALA A 88 -8.72 0.97 23.59
N ALA A 89 -8.21 2.20 23.78
CA ALA A 89 -8.14 3.22 22.73
C ALA A 89 -7.24 2.79 21.54
N GLY A 90 -6.01 2.33 21.81
CA GLY A 90 -5.08 1.85 20.77
C GLY A 90 -5.61 0.63 19.98
N PRO A 91 -6.11 -0.42 20.64
CA PRO A 91 -6.81 -1.55 20.01
C PRO A 91 -7.98 -1.11 19.13
N THR A 92 -8.83 -0.21 19.61
CA THR A 92 -9.96 0.33 18.85
C THR A 92 -9.49 1.09 17.62
N LYS A 93 -8.43 1.91 17.76
CA LYS A 93 -7.77 2.61 16.66
C LYS A 93 -7.35 1.62 15.58
N MET A 94 -6.73 0.52 15.98
CA MET A 94 -6.23 -0.49 15.06
C MET A 94 -7.35 -1.26 14.38
N ALA A 95 -8.46 -1.56 15.08
CA ALA A 95 -9.63 -2.17 14.44
C ALA A 95 -10.22 -1.25 13.34
N ILE A 96 -10.31 0.05 13.60
CA ILE A 96 -10.78 1.05 12.63
C ILE A 96 -9.80 1.17 11.46
N PHE A 97 -8.50 1.16 11.73
CA PHE A 97 -7.45 1.14 10.71
C PHE A 97 -7.61 -0.05 9.76
N GLN A 98 -7.78 -1.25 10.31
CA GLN A 98 -7.98 -2.47 9.50
C GLN A 98 -9.31 -2.44 8.75
N ALA A 99 -10.38 -1.94 9.37
CA ALA A 99 -11.66 -1.75 8.71
C ALA A 99 -11.56 -0.79 7.52
N ARG A 100 -10.76 0.28 7.61
CA ARG A 100 -10.54 1.19 6.48
C ARG A 100 -9.87 0.49 5.29
N LEU A 101 -8.98 -0.46 5.50
CA LEU A 101 -8.38 -1.22 4.40
C LEU A 101 -9.42 -1.98 3.58
N SER A 102 -10.54 -2.40 4.20
CA SER A 102 -11.66 -3.05 3.51
C SER A 102 -12.44 -2.16 2.55
N LEU A 103 -12.24 -0.84 2.61
CA LEU A 103 -12.89 0.13 1.71
C LEU A 103 -12.13 0.31 0.39
N SER A 104 -10.92 -0.24 0.28
CA SER A 104 -10.10 -0.16 -0.92
C SER A 104 -10.36 -1.38 -1.81
N GLU A 105 -10.76 -1.13 -3.06
CA GLU A 105 -10.90 -2.18 -4.08
C GLU A 105 -9.51 -2.64 -4.57
N PHE A 106 -9.32 -3.95 -4.68
CA PHE A 106 -8.03 -4.54 -5.07
C PHE A 106 -7.72 -4.42 -6.56
N GLY A 107 -8.73 -4.32 -7.43
CA GLY A 107 -8.56 -4.18 -8.87
C GLY A 107 -7.77 -5.30 -9.56
N ASP A 108 -7.41 -5.07 -10.82
CA ASP A 108 -6.49 -5.91 -11.59
C ASP A 108 -5.07 -5.34 -11.53
N ASP A 109 -4.15 -6.07 -10.90
CA ASP A 109 -2.73 -5.68 -10.80
C ASP A 109 -1.88 -6.16 -11.98
N THR A 110 -2.49 -6.73 -13.02
CA THR A 110 -1.80 -7.19 -14.25
C THR A 110 -1.84 -6.18 -15.40
N VAL A 111 -2.64 -5.12 -15.28
CA VAL A 111 -2.74 -4.09 -16.33
C VAL A 111 -1.45 -3.25 -16.42
N PRO A 112 -1.14 -2.67 -17.59
CA PRO A 112 0.08 -1.89 -17.78
C PRO A 112 0.23 -0.75 -16.75
N GLY A 113 1.44 -0.65 -16.19
CA GLY A 113 1.73 0.35 -15.17
C GLY A 113 0.98 0.15 -13.85
N ALA A 114 0.36 -0.99 -13.60
CA ALA A 114 -0.22 -1.28 -12.29
C ALA A 114 0.86 -1.33 -11.20
N THR A 115 0.47 -0.92 -10.00
CA THR A 115 1.27 -1.08 -8.78
C THR A 115 0.83 -2.37 -8.09
N PRO A 116 1.69 -3.40 -7.98
CA PRO A 116 1.29 -4.68 -7.42
C PRO A 116 0.74 -4.55 -6.00
N VAL A 117 -0.41 -5.15 -5.72
CA VAL A 117 -0.96 -5.13 -4.36
C VAL A 117 -0.04 -5.90 -3.41
N GLY A 118 0.37 -5.27 -2.33
CA GLY A 118 1.35 -5.78 -1.37
C GLY A 118 2.79 -5.39 -1.69
N SER A 119 3.05 -4.65 -2.78
CA SER A 119 4.34 -4.00 -2.97
C SER A 119 4.56 -2.93 -1.89
N LEU A 120 5.80 -2.48 -1.76
CA LEU A 120 6.20 -1.59 -0.66
C LEU A 120 5.52 -0.22 -0.76
N GLU A 121 5.38 0.30 -1.98
CA GLU A 121 4.69 1.55 -2.27
C GLU A 121 3.17 1.46 -2.07
N ASP A 122 2.56 0.31 -2.38
CA ASP A 122 1.14 0.06 -2.10
C ASP A 122 0.91 -0.06 -0.58
N LEU A 123 1.77 -0.79 0.14
CA LEU A 123 1.71 -0.86 1.60
C LEU A 123 1.89 0.54 2.23
N ALA A 124 2.83 1.34 1.73
CA ALA A 124 3.05 2.69 2.24
C ALA A 124 1.81 3.57 2.06
N LEU A 125 1.24 3.58 0.85
CA LEU A 125 0.05 4.38 0.53
C LEU A 125 -1.18 3.92 1.31
N GLU A 126 -1.50 2.61 1.31
CA GLU A 126 -2.68 2.10 2.03
C GLU A 126 -2.61 2.36 3.53
N ASN A 127 -1.43 2.14 4.14
CA ASN A 127 -1.27 2.37 5.58
C ASN A 127 -1.40 3.86 5.91
N ALA A 128 -0.87 4.76 5.09
CA ALA A 128 -1.05 6.20 5.27
C ALA A 128 -2.51 6.64 5.15
N LEU A 129 -3.24 6.12 4.17
CA LEU A 129 -4.67 6.40 4.00
C LEU A 129 -5.49 5.87 5.17
N ALA A 130 -5.16 4.66 5.66
CA ALA A 130 -5.80 4.07 6.84
C ALA A 130 -5.51 4.88 8.11
N ASP A 131 -4.27 5.33 8.34
CA ASP A 131 -3.91 6.19 9.46
C ASP A 131 -4.66 7.51 9.44
N ARG A 132 -4.68 8.17 8.27
CA ARG A 132 -5.38 9.44 8.10
C ARG A 132 -6.87 9.31 8.37
N PHE A 133 -7.51 8.29 7.79
CA PHE A 133 -8.92 8.00 8.03
C PHE A 133 -9.18 7.77 9.52
N THR A 134 -8.34 6.96 10.16
CA THR A 134 -8.48 6.62 11.57
C THR A 134 -8.27 7.84 12.47
N ASN A 135 -7.33 8.72 12.16
CA ASN A 135 -7.12 9.95 12.92
C ASN A 135 -8.30 10.94 12.72
N ARG A 136 -8.90 10.98 11.52
CA ARG A 136 -10.02 11.87 11.21
C ARG A 136 -11.35 11.42 11.81
N TYR A 137 -11.63 10.11 11.77
CA TYR A 137 -12.93 9.55 12.13
C TYR A 137 -12.92 8.63 13.34
N GLY A 138 -11.74 8.20 13.82
CA GLY A 138 -11.63 7.16 14.84
C GLY A 138 -12.30 7.51 16.17
N GLY A 139 -12.24 8.78 16.59
CA GLY A 139 -12.98 9.25 17.77
C GLY A 139 -14.48 9.12 17.61
N ARG A 140 -15.03 9.56 16.47
CA ARG A 140 -16.48 9.51 16.20
C ARG A 140 -16.99 8.08 16.02
N ILE A 141 -16.21 7.24 15.35
CA ILE A 141 -16.53 5.81 15.23
C ILE A 141 -16.51 5.14 16.61
N ALA A 142 -15.54 5.46 17.47
CA ALA A 142 -15.52 4.93 18.83
C ALA A 142 -16.73 5.40 19.66
N GLU A 143 -17.09 6.68 19.60
CA GLU A 143 -18.28 7.25 20.26
C GLU A 143 -19.59 6.59 19.79
N ASP A 144 -19.69 6.25 18.50
CA ASP A 144 -20.86 5.55 17.94
C ASP A 144 -20.97 4.09 18.40
N LEU A 145 -19.86 3.49 18.86
CA LEU A 145 -19.79 2.07 19.24
C LEU A 145 -19.92 1.85 20.75
N THR A 146 -19.71 2.89 21.58
CA THR A 146 -19.83 2.79 23.03
C THR A 146 -20.22 4.11 23.67
N GLU A 147 -21.07 4.07 24.69
CA GLU A 147 -21.42 5.23 25.53
C GLU A 147 -20.31 5.58 26.54
N GLN A 148 -19.27 4.74 26.65
CA GLN A 148 -18.17 4.96 27.57
C GLN A 148 -17.18 6.00 26.99
N PRO A 149 -16.57 6.87 27.83
CA PRO A 149 -15.70 7.95 27.35
C PRO A 149 -14.33 7.41 26.89
N LEU A 150 -14.27 6.88 25.67
CA LEU A 150 -13.05 6.38 25.05
C LEU A 150 -12.30 7.53 24.36
N SER A 151 -11.29 8.08 25.02
CA SER A 151 -10.49 9.17 24.44
C SER A 151 -9.52 8.66 23.37
N MET A 152 -9.85 8.95 22.12
CA MET A 152 -8.98 8.70 20.95
C MET A 152 -8.02 9.87 20.63
N LEU A 153 -8.11 10.98 21.38
CA LEU A 153 -7.31 12.19 21.15
C LEU A 153 -5.82 11.97 21.42
N GLY A 154 -4.97 12.60 20.61
CA GLY A 154 -3.52 12.62 20.81
C GLY A 154 -2.77 11.34 20.39
N GLN A 155 -3.45 10.40 19.73
CA GLN A 155 -2.82 9.18 19.22
C GLN A 155 -2.03 9.45 17.94
N SER A 156 -0.71 9.31 17.99
CA SER A 156 0.17 9.36 16.80
C SER A 156 -0.25 8.33 15.74
N PRO A 157 -0.09 8.61 14.44
CA PRO A 157 -0.21 7.60 13.38
C PRO A 157 0.56 6.32 13.71
N SER A 158 0.02 5.18 13.30
CA SER A 158 0.70 3.89 13.43
C SER A 158 1.92 3.79 12.49
N PHE A 159 1.86 4.50 11.36
CA PHE A 159 2.88 4.57 10.32
C PHE A 159 3.25 6.05 10.03
N PRO A 160 3.98 6.72 10.93
CA PRO A 160 4.25 8.15 10.84
C PRO A 160 5.08 8.58 9.63
N ALA A 161 6.05 7.79 9.15
CA ALA A 161 6.81 8.15 7.95
C ALA A 161 5.92 8.12 6.72
N TYR A 162 5.14 7.04 6.56
CA TYR A 162 4.19 6.90 5.45
C TYR A 162 3.11 7.99 5.45
N THR A 163 2.50 8.24 6.62
CA THR A 163 1.44 9.25 6.77
C THR A 163 1.95 10.64 6.42
N THR A 164 3.10 11.01 6.98
CA THR A 164 3.72 12.34 6.72
C THR A 164 4.08 12.50 5.26
N ALA A 165 4.70 11.47 4.66
CA ALA A 165 5.09 11.52 3.26
C ALA A 165 3.87 11.66 2.34
N THR A 166 2.84 10.86 2.56
CA THR A 166 1.62 10.89 1.75
C THR A 166 0.92 12.24 1.88
N ASP A 167 0.73 12.77 3.08
CA ASP A 167 0.08 14.08 3.27
C ASP A 167 0.82 15.22 2.58
N ARG A 168 2.16 15.20 2.62
CA ARG A 168 3.00 16.19 1.95
C ARG A 168 2.97 16.02 0.43
N LEU A 169 3.01 14.80 -0.09
CA LEU A 169 2.87 14.51 -1.52
C LEU A 169 1.54 14.99 -2.08
N MET A 170 0.43 14.74 -1.37
CA MET A 170 -0.89 15.19 -1.79
C MET A 170 -0.98 16.72 -1.89
N TYR A 171 -0.25 17.43 -1.02
CA TYR A 171 -0.14 18.88 -1.08
C TYR A 171 0.69 19.35 -2.29
N SER A 172 1.89 18.81 -2.48
CA SER A 172 2.80 19.25 -3.53
C SER A 172 2.33 18.86 -4.92
N VAL A 173 1.93 17.61 -5.12
CA VAL A 173 1.50 17.08 -6.42
C VAL A 173 0.08 17.54 -6.78
N GLY A 174 -0.77 17.83 -5.78
CA GLY A 174 -2.10 18.39 -6.01
C GLY A 174 -2.08 19.65 -6.87
N GLY A 175 -1.13 20.55 -6.62
CA GLY A 175 -0.97 21.79 -7.39
C GLY A 175 -0.80 21.54 -8.89
N VAL A 176 0.13 20.66 -9.28
CA VAL A 176 0.38 20.35 -10.69
C VAL A 176 -0.69 19.46 -11.33
N ALA A 177 -1.46 18.73 -10.53
CA ALA A 177 -2.66 18.00 -10.96
C ALA A 177 -3.92 18.89 -11.08
N GLY A 178 -3.84 20.19 -10.79
CA GLY A 178 -4.99 21.08 -10.82
C GLY A 178 -6.05 20.77 -9.75
N MET A 179 -5.64 20.10 -8.67
CA MET A 179 -6.53 19.64 -7.61
C MET A 179 -6.04 20.09 -6.23
N GLY A 180 -6.97 20.50 -5.37
CA GLY A 180 -6.65 20.65 -3.95
C GLY A 180 -6.26 19.29 -3.33
N PRO A 181 -5.48 19.29 -2.23
CA PRO A 181 -4.98 18.05 -1.62
C PRO A 181 -6.10 17.11 -1.15
N GLU A 182 -7.28 17.61 -0.77
CA GLU A 182 -8.42 16.73 -0.44
C GLU A 182 -8.99 16.06 -1.69
N LYS A 183 -9.13 16.80 -2.79
CA LYS A 183 -9.70 16.27 -4.04
C LYS A 183 -8.78 15.22 -4.68
N LEU A 184 -7.46 15.43 -4.63
CA LEU A 184 -6.49 14.43 -5.08
C LEU A 184 -6.56 13.15 -4.24
N ARG A 185 -6.78 13.28 -2.92
CA ARG A 185 -7.00 12.12 -2.07
C ARG A 185 -8.30 11.41 -2.39
N ASP A 186 -9.41 12.13 -2.59
CA ASP A 186 -10.68 11.53 -2.98
C ASP A 186 -10.55 10.76 -4.30
N LEU A 187 -9.81 11.30 -5.28
CA LEU A 187 -9.47 10.63 -6.53
C LEU A 187 -8.77 9.29 -6.26
N ILE A 188 -7.64 9.32 -5.53
CA ILE A 188 -6.86 8.13 -5.18
C ILE A 188 -7.72 7.12 -4.42
N GLU A 189 -8.50 7.58 -3.45
CA GLU A 189 -9.34 6.73 -2.64
C GLU A 189 -10.48 6.09 -3.43
N SER A 190 -10.98 6.75 -4.46
CA SER A 190 -11.99 6.20 -5.40
C SER A 190 -11.39 5.34 -6.52
N THR A 191 -10.05 5.32 -6.64
CA THR A 191 -9.33 4.54 -7.62
C THR A 191 -8.94 3.18 -7.04
N GLU A 192 -9.08 2.13 -7.86
CA GLU A 192 -8.59 0.79 -7.52
C GLU A 192 -7.11 0.84 -7.12
N ARG A 193 -6.73 0.08 -6.09
CA ARG A 193 -5.38 0.15 -5.50
C ARG A 193 -4.24 0.14 -6.51
N PRO A 194 -4.21 -0.76 -7.52
CA PRO A 194 -3.08 -0.83 -8.45
C PRO A 194 -2.94 0.41 -9.33
N GLN A 195 -4.02 1.17 -9.53
CA GLN A 195 -4.09 2.31 -10.44
C GLN A 195 -3.92 3.66 -9.76
N ARG A 196 -3.77 3.71 -8.43
CA ARG A 196 -3.73 4.97 -7.66
C ARG A 196 -2.63 5.92 -8.11
N PHE A 197 -1.42 5.43 -8.34
CA PHE A 197 -0.33 6.29 -8.86
C PHE A 197 -0.57 6.73 -10.30
N ASN A 198 -1.15 5.85 -11.13
CA ASN A 198 -1.50 6.19 -12.52
C ASN A 198 -2.56 7.30 -12.54
N ALA A 199 -3.56 7.26 -11.66
CA ALA A 199 -4.56 8.32 -11.55
C ALA A 199 -3.97 9.68 -11.18
N ILE A 200 -2.91 9.71 -10.35
CA ILE A 200 -2.18 10.95 -10.05
C ILE A 200 -1.46 11.48 -11.30
N ALA A 201 -0.76 10.60 -12.04
CA ALA A 201 -0.06 10.96 -13.26
C ALA A 201 -1.04 11.44 -14.36
N ASP A 202 -2.15 10.73 -14.57
CA ASP A 202 -3.18 11.10 -15.53
C ASP A 202 -3.80 12.46 -15.17
N ALA A 203 -4.12 12.71 -13.89
CA ALA A 203 -4.64 14.01 -13.46
C ALA A 203 -3.65 15.17 -13.74
N ALA A 204 -2.35 14.93 -13.60
CA ALA A 204 -1.32 15.91 -13.93
C ALA A 204 -1.18 16.15 -15.44
N LEU A 205 -1.15 15.08 -16.23
CA LEU A 205 -1.11 15.16 -17.70
C LEU A 205 -2.36 15.86 -18.26
N ASP A 206 -3.54 15.52 -17.75
CA ASP A 206 -4.80 16.14 -18.16
C ASP A 206 -4.85 17.63 -17.81
N HIS A 207 -4.31 18.02 -16.66
CA HIS A 207 -4.31 19.41 -16.24
C HIS A 207 -3.32 20.27 -17.04
N GLN A 208 -2.10 19.77 -17.28
CA GLN A 208 -1.04 20.54 -17.91
C GLN A 208 -1.09 20.50 -19.44
N LEU A 209 -1.45 19.34 -20.01
CA LEU A 209 -1.34 19.09 -21.45
C LEU A 209 -2.67 18.77 -22.12
N GLY A 210 -3.63 18.18 -21.41
CA GLY A 210 -4.94 17.84 -21.95
C GLY A 210 -4.85 17.06 -23.27
N ASP A 211 -5.43 17.61 -24.33
CA ASP A 211 -5.49 16.99 -25.66
C ASP A 211 -4.15 17.04 -26.44
N LEU A 212 -3.11 17.69 -25.91
CA LEU A 212 -1.79 17.73 -26.55
C LEU A 212 -1.06 16.38 -26.51
N VAL A 213 -1.43 15.50 -25.60
CA VAL A 213 -0.83 14.16 -25.46
C VAL A 213 -1.70 13.13 -26.19
N PRO A 214 -1.18 12.50 -27.25
CA PRO A 214 -1.86 11.37 -27.90
C PRO A 214 -2.06 10.20 -26.94
N ASP A 215 -3.18 9.49 -27.08
CA ASP A 215 -3.49 8.31 -26.26
C ASP A 215 -2.40 7.23 -26.33
N SER A 216 -1.76 7.08 -27.49
CA SER A 216 -0.64 6.15 -27.71
C SER A 216 0.57 6.43 -26.81
N HIS A 217 0.75 7.66 -26.33
CA HIS A 217 1.89 8.04 -25.50
C HIS A 217 1.58 7.96 -24.00
N ARG A 218 0.30 7.93 -23.62
CA ARG A 218 -0.16 8.02 -22.22
C ARG A 218 0.45 6.95 -21.32
N ASP A 219 0.54 5.71 -21.81
CA ASP A 219 1.11 4.59 -21.03
C ASP A 219 2.59 4.85 -20.66
N GLN A 220 3.38 5.36 -21.60
CA GLN A 220 4.79 5.68 -21.35
C GLN A 220 4.93 6.86 -20.39
N LEU A 221 4.18 7.95 -20.61
CA LEU A 221 4.23 9.11 -19.72
C LEU A 221 3.79 8.78 -18.29
N ARG A 222 2.80 7.89 -18.12
CA ARG A 222 2.44 7.36 -16.80
C ARG A 222 3.59 6.64 -16.14
N GLN A 223 4.34 5.81 -16.86
CA GLN A 223 5.51 5.13 -16.28
C GLN A 223 6.58 6.13 -15.85
N ASP A 224 6.88 7.13 -16.69
CA ASP A 224 7.88 8.16 -16.42
C ASP A 224 7.51 9.03 -15.20
N LEU A 225 6.21 9.30 -15.00
CA LEU A 225 5.70 10.09 -13.87
C LEU A 225 5.47 9.29 -12.59
N THR A 226 5.11 8.01 -12.68
CA THR A 226 4.82 7.19 -11.48
C THR A 226 6.05 6.62 -10.80
N GLY A 227 7.18 6.49 -11.52
CA GLY A 227 8.46 6.03 -10.97
C GLY A 227 8.87 6.74 -9.68
N PRO A 228 8.94 8.10 -9.65
CA PRO A 228 9.25 8.86 -8.45
C PRO A 228 8.30 8.54 -7.29
N LEU A 229 6.99 8.54 -7.53
CA LEU A 229 5.98 8.29 -6.49
C LEU A 229 6.15 6.92 -5.83
N ARG A 230 6.37 5.87 -6.65
CA ARG A 230 6.58 4.50 -6.17
C ARG A 230 7.86 4.39 -5.36
N ARG A 231 8.98 4.90 -5.88
CA ARG A 231 10.28 4.85 -5.17
C ARG A 231 10.27 5.63 -3.88
N GLY A 232 9.72 6.83 -3.90
CA GLY A 232 9.63 7.71 -2.73
C GLY A 232 8.88 7.07 -1.57
N LEU A 233 7.70 6.51 -1.85
CA LEU A 233 6.88 5.87 -0.82
C LEU A 233 7.39 4.48 -0.44
N GLY A 234 7.69 3.62 -1.41
CA GLY A 234 8.21 2.28 -1.16
C GLY A 234 9.55 2.31 -0.39
N GLY A 235 10.39 3.31 -0.69
CA GLY A 235 11.67 3.55 -0.03
C GLY A 235 11.57 3.77 1.48
N LEU A 236 10.43 4.25 2.00
CA LEU A 236 10.18 4.51 3.43
C LEU A 236 10.07 3.26 4.29
N THR A 237 9.90 2.08 3.67
CA THR A 237 9.64 0.82 4.40
C THR A 237 10.65 0.53 5.49
N MET A 238 11.94 0.66 5.19
CA MET A 238 12.99 0.38 6.17
C MET A 238 12.91 1.31 7.38
N THR A 239 12.62 2.57 7.15
CA THR A 239 12.50 3.58 8.20
C THR A 239 11.23 3.39 9.01
N GLU A 240 10.14 3.02 8.36
CA GLU A 240 8.87 2.80 9.01
C GLU A 240 8.90 1.56 9.92
N TYR A 241 9.46 0.46 9.45
CA TYR A 241 9.50 -0.79 10.23
C TYR A 241 10.73 -0.91 11.15
N SER A 242 11.68 0.02 11.08
CA SER A 242 12.82 0.01 12.00
C SER A 242 12.41 0.42 13.41
N GLU A 243 12.75 -0.44 14.38
CA GLU A 243 12.65 -0.20 15.83
C GLU A 243 13.78 0.73 16.30
N LEU A 244 14.91 0.75 15.60
CA LEU A 244 16.04 1.63 15.89
C LEU A 244 15.82 3.07 15.42
N THR A 245 14.84 3.30 14.56
CA THR A 245 14.50 4.65 14.12
C THR A 245 13.58 5.30 15.14
N HIS A 246 14.10 6.32 15.84
CA HIS A 246 13.31 7.10 16.79
C HIS A 246 12.01 7.63 16.15
N PRO A 247 10.84 7.55 16.81
CA PRO A 247 9.56 7.95 16.22
C PRO A 247 9.55 9.35 15.61
N GLY A 248 10.16 10.33 16.28
CA GLY A 248 10.32 11.69 15.75
C GLY A 248 11.11 11.76 14.43
N SER A 249 12.09 10.87 14.24
CA SER A 249 12.88 10.81 13.02
C SER A 249 12.09 10.22 11.84
N LYS A 250 11.09 9.36 12.10
CA LYS A 250 10.22 8.81 11.05
C LYS A 250 9.45 9.93 10.33
N TYR A 251 8.94 10.92 11.06
CA TYR A 251 8.30 12.11 10.48
C TYR A 251 9.25 12.88 9.55
N GLY A 252 10.44 13.24 10.04
CA GLY A 252 11.40 14.02 9.24
C GLY A 252 11.96 13.26 8.03
N TRP A 253 11.93 11.93 8.06
CA TRP A 253 12.23 11.11 6.90
C TRP A 253 11.05 11.04 5.91
N GLY A 254 9.82 10.93 6.40
CA GLY A 254 8.61 11.04 5.59
C GLY A 254 8.54 12.37 4.84
N GLU A 255 8.81 13.48 5.52
CA GLU A 255 8.82 14.82 4.93
C GLU A 255 9.87 14.94 3.82
N ARG A 256 11.13 14.59 4.10
CA ARG A 256 12.21 14.62 3.10
C ARG A 256 11.95 13.70 1.91
N SER A 257 11.31 12.56 2.14
CA SER A 257 10.90 11.66 1.06
C SER A 257 9.93 12.35 0.11
N ALA A 258 8.88 12.92 0.68
CA ALA A 258 7.83 13.57 -0.08
C ALA A 258 8.32 14.78 -0.85
N GLU A 259 9.18 15.60 -0.26
CA GLU A 259 9.74 16.78 -0.93
C GLU A 259 10.53 16.37 -2.17
N ARG A 260 11.49 15.44 -2.03
CA ARG A 260 12.30 14.96 -3.16
C ARG A 260 11.47 14.30 -4.24
N THR A 261 10.52 13.47 -3.82
CA THR A 261 9.63 12.76 -4.72
C THR A 261 8.74 13.71 -5.49
N ALA A 262 8.23 14.76 -4.82
CA ALA A 262 7.45 15.80 -5.47
C ALA A 262 8.31 16.63 -6.44
N ASP A 263 9.53 17.02 -6.04
CA ASP A 263 10.45 17.77 -6.90
C ASP A 263 10.76 16.97 -8.17
N GLU A 264 11.12 15.69 -8.05
CA GLU A 264 11.39 14.81 -9.20
C GLU A 264 10.15 14.64 -10.10
N PHE A 265 8.97 14.44 -9.51
CA PHE A 265 7.71 14.36 -10.25
C PHE A 265 7.42 15.65 -11.03
N ILE A 266 7.55 16.80 -10.37
CA ILE A 266 7.24 18.12 -10.95
C ILE A 266 8.25 18.47 -12.04
N GLU A 267 9.54 18.17 -11.85
CA GLU A 267 10.57 18.40 -12.86
C GLU A 267 10.40 17.50 -14.09
N ASN A 268 10.07 16.22 -13.90
CA ASN A 268 9.78 15.32 -15.01
C ASN A 268 8.53 15.79 -15.76
N LEU A 269 7.47 16.18 -15.05
CA LEU A 269 6.27 16.74 -15.67
C LEU A 269 6.57 18.03 -16.45
N ALA A 270 7.39 18.93 -15.91
CA ALA A 270 7.77 20.16 -16.59
C ALA A 270 8.53 19.89 -17.90
N ASP A 271 9.48 18.94 -17.90
CA ASP A 271 10.19 18.56 -19.13
C ASP A 271 9.26 17.91 -20.17
N ILE A 272 8.27 17.13 -19.72
CA ILE A 272 7.23 16.58 -20.59
C ILE A 272 6.41 17.73 -21.18
N VAL A 273 5.95 18.66 -20.35
CA VAL A 273 5.17 19.83 -20.79
C VAL A 273 5.93 20.62 -21.85
N ASP A 274 7.18 20.96 -21.55
CA ASP A 274 8.05 21.71 -22.47
C ASP A 274 8.21 21.00 -23.82
N HIS A 275 8.34 19.66 -23.85
CA HIS A 275 8.44 18.89 -25.09
C HIS A 275 7.17 19.01 -25.95
N TYR A 276 5.99 18.78 -25.36
CA TYR A 276 4.73 18.79 -26.08
C TYR A 276 4.32 20.21 -26.51
N ASP A 277 4.49 21.21 -25.65
CA ASP A 277 4.18 22.61 -25.96
C ASP A 277 5.11 23.15 -27.05
N SER A 278 6.41 22.90 -26.93
CA SER A 278 7.39 23.34 -27.96
C SER A 278 7.09 22.70 -29.31
N TRP A 279 6.69 21.43 -29.34
CA TRP A 279 6.30 20.79 -30.59
C TRP A 279 5.04 21.41 -31.18
N ALA A 280 4.00 21.62 -30.35
CA ALA A 280 2.73 22.19 -30.80
C ALA A 280 2.88 23.62 -31.35
N GLU A 281 3.78 24.42 -30.75
CA GLU A 281 4.11 25.76 -31.24
C GLU A 281 4.82 25.72 -32.61
N GLN A 282 5.78 24.79 -32.77
CA GLN A 282 6.58 24.66 -33.99
C GLN A 282 5.85 23.94 -35.13
N ASN A 283 4.92 23.04 -34.81
CA ASN A 283 4.22 22.17 -35.76
C ASN A 283 2.70 22.15 -35.50
N PRO A 284 1.98 23.28 -35.69
CA PRO A 284 0.55 23.35 -35.40
C PRO A 284 -0.26 22.32 -36.19
N GLY A 285 -1.08 21.52 -35.49
CA GLY A 285 -1.96 20.51 -36.08
C GLY A 285 -1.26 19.23 -36.52
N VAL A 286 0.03 19.06 -36.20
CA VAL A 286 0.77 17.82 -36.42
C VAL A 286 0.93 17.09 -35.09
N GLU A 287 0.60 15.81 -35.07
CA GLU A 287 0.76 14.96 -33.88
C GLU A 287 2.22 14.99 -33.39
N PRO A 288 2.47 15.22 -32.09
CA PRO A 288 3.81 15.22 -31.52
C PRO A 288 4.46 13.84 -31.61
N PRO A 289 5.79 13.77 -31.73
CA PRO A 289 6.50 12.51 -31.54
C PRO A 289 6.50 12.13 -30.06
N GLU A 290 6.72 10.85 -29.79
CA GLU A 290 7.04 10.36 -28.45
C GLU A 290 8.23 11.13 -27.84
N LEU A 291 8.37 11.06 -26.52
CA LEU A 291 9.52 11.65 -25.84
C LEU A 291 10.83 11.12 -26.46
N PRO A 292 11.82 11.98 -26.72
CA PRO A 292 13.14 11.53 -27.18
C PRO A 292 13.87 10.76 -26.08
N ASP A 293 14.72 9.81 -26.48
CA ASP A 293 15.55 9.02 -25.55
C ASP A 293 16.38 9.90 -24.61
N SER A 294 16.87 11.04 -25.10
CA SER A 294 17.64 11.99 -24.29
C SER A 294 16.88 12.56 -23.09
N LEU A 295 15.55 12.74 -23.20
CA LEU A 295 14.73 13.17 -22.06
C LEU A 295 14.51 12.01 -21.08
N ARG A 296 14.33 10.79 -21.59
CA ARG A 296 14.25 9.59 -20.74
C ARG A 296 15.54 9.34 -19.98
N GLU A 297 16.70 9.49 -20.63
CA GLU A 297 18.02 9.42 -19.98
C GLU A 297 18.13 10.46 -18.86
N LYS A 298 17.67 11.70 -19.10
CA LYS A 298 17.62 12.73 -18.05
C LYS A 298 16.77 12.33 -16.85
N PHE A 299 15.65 11.63 -17.06
CA PHE A 299 14.81 11.12 -15.96
C PHE A 299 15.54 10.03 -15.15
N LEU A 300 16.28 9.14 -15.82
CA LEU A 300 17.11 8.13 -15.15
C LEU A 300 18.27 8.77 -14.37
N ASP A 301 18.92 9.79 -14.92
CA ASP A 301 19.98 10.53 -14.24
C ASP A 301 19.46 11.20 -12.95
N ARG A 302 18.26 11.80 -13.00
CA ARG A 302 17.60 12.38 -11.80
C ARG A 302 17.26 11.31 -10.77
N GLU A 303 16.81 10.14 -11.22
CA GLU A 303 16.55 9.01 -10.34
C GLU A 303 17.84 8.59 -9.61
N GLU A 304 18.95 8.40 -10.35
CA GLU A 304 20.25 8.02 -9.78
C GLU A 304 20.75 9.09 -8.80
N GLN A 305 20.67 10.37 -9.18
CA GLN A 305 21.04 11.48 -8.32
C GLN A 305 20.24 11.48 -7.03
N THR A 306 18.92 11.31 -7.13
CA THR A 306 18.04 11.24 -5.97
C THR A 306 18.47 10.10 -5.06
N GLN A 307 18.61 8.88 -5.59
CA GLN A 307 19.06 7.70 -4.84
C GLN A 307 20.42 7.91 -4.16
N GLN A 308 21.37 8.56 -4.83
CA GLN A 308 22.68 8.86 -4.23
C GLN A 308 22.54 9.81 -3.04
N VAL A 309 21.74 10.87 -3.16
CA VAL A 309 21.55 11.79 -2.03
C VAL A 309 20.83 11.11 -0.86
N TRP A 310 19.92 10.16 -1.13
CA TRP A 310 19.33 9.32 -0.08
C TRP A 310 20.40 8.46 0.62
N ALA A 311 21.27 7.80 -0.15
CA ALA A 311 22.37 7.00 0.39
C ALA A 311 23.30 7.86 1.27
N ASP A 312 23.65 9.06 0.81
CA ASP A 312 24.52 10.00 1.54
C ASP A 312 23.87 10.52 2.84
N ALA A 313 22.55 10.69 2.85
CA ALA A 313 21.81 11.07 4.05
C ALA A 313 21.74 9.95 5.11
N GLY A 314 22.29 8.77 4.83
CA GLY A 314 22.22 7.61 5.71
C GLY A 314 20.86 6.92 5.70
N TRP A 315 20.09 7.13 4.63
CA TRP A 315 18.89 6.35 4.38
C TRP A 315 19.27 4.88 4.21
N PRO A 316 18.51 3.92 4.76
CA PRO A 316 18.63 2.54 4.34
C PRO A 316 18.07 2.47 2.93
N ALA A 317 18.88 2.82 1.93
CA ALA A 317 18.57 2.55 0.55
C ALA A 317 18.23 1.07 0.46
N GLN A 318 17.03 0.77 -0.04
CA GLN A 318 16.83 -0.50 -0.71
C GLN A 318 17.82 -0.47 -1.87
N GLN A 319 19.03 -0.99 -1.69
CA GLN A 319 19.86 -1.25 -2.85
C GLN A 319 19.05 -2.25 -3.68
N PRO A 320 18.66 -1.92 -4.93
CA PRO A 320 18.11 -2.92 -5.81
C PRO A 320 19.16 -4.02 -5.88
N VAL A 321 18.83 -5.22 -5.44
CA VAL A 321 19.77 -6.34 -5.45
C VAL A 321 19.79 -6.95 -6.85
N ALA A 322 20.05 -6.13 -7.87
CA ALA A 322 20.41 -6.64 -9.16
C ALA A 322 21.82 -7.25 -9.04
N GLY A 323 21.92 -8.59 -9.10
CA GLY A 323 23.19 -9.31 -9.15
C GLY A 323 23.72 -9.94 -7.85
N ARG A 324 22.97 -9.98 -6.74
CA ARG A 324 23.34 -10.84 -5.58
C ARG A 324 22.38 -12.00 -5.31
N GLU A 325 21.51 -12.32 -6.25
CA GLU A 325 20.57 -13.46 -6.15
C GLU A 325 21.29 -14.80 -5.93
N GLN A 326 22.49 -15.00 -6.50
CA GLN A 326 23.27 -16.23 -6.30
C GLN A 326 24.03 -16.28 -4.96
N ALA A 327 24.53 -15.15 -4.46
CA ALA A 327 25.32 -15.13 -3.22
C ALA A 327 24.47 -15.39 -1.96
N TYR A 328 23.17 -15.07 -2.01
CA TYR A 328 22.26 -15.26 -0.88
C TYR A 328 21.53 -16.61 -0.89
N ASN A 329 21.37 -17.23 -2.07
CA ASN A 329 20.80 -18.58 -2.18
C ASN A 329 21.72 -19.68 -1.63
N GLU A 330 23.04 -19.46 -1.57
CA GLU A 330 23.98 -20.52 -1.19
C GLU A 330 24.53 -20.43 0.24
N ARG A 331 24.32 -19.33 0.99
CA ARG A 331 24.85 -19.22 2.37
C ARG A 331 24.01 -18.33 3.29
N LEU A 332 23.10 -18.96 4.00
CA LEU A 332 22.88 -18.62 5.41
C LEU A 332 23.36 -19.80 6.28
N PRO A 333 24.67 -20.01 6.47
CA PRO A 333 25.09 -20.56 7.75
C PRO A 333 24.71 -19.53 8.81
N GLU A 334 24.29 -20.01 9.97
CA GLU A 334 24.03 -19.26 11.20
C GLU A 334 25.17 -18.27 11.50
N GLN A 335 25.18 -17.09 10.86
CA GLN A 335 26.15 -16.05 11.17
C GLN A 335 25.62 -15.30 12.39
N PRO A 336 26.33 -15.35 13.54
CA PRO A 336 26.00 -14.51 14.67
C PRO A 336 26.28 -13.06 14.25
N TYR A 337 25.22 -12.31 13.93
CA TYR A 337 25.34 -10.89 13.65
C TYR A 337 25.92 -10.16 14.88
N PRO A 338 27.00 -9.38 14.72
CA PRO A 338 27.75 -8.77 15.82
C PRO A 338 26.96 -7.87 16.78
N ASN A 339 25.83 -7.30 16.37
CA ASN A 339 24.99 -6.46 17.21
C ASN A 339 23.52 -6.41 16.75
N ALA A 340 22.64 -5.92 17.65
CA ALA A 340 21.19 -5.81 17.42
C ALA A 340 20.83 -5.03 16.15
N ARG A 341 21.60 -3.98 15.82
CA ARG A 341 21.41 -3.20 14.59
C ARG A 341 21.62 -4.02 13.33
N GLN A 342 22.63 -4.88 13.28
CA GLN A 342 22.87 -5.75 12.13
C GLN A 342 21.82 -6.87 12.01
N GLN A 343 21.28 -7.35 13.14
CA GLN A 343 20.17 -8.30 13.14
C GLN A 343 18.88 -7.68 12.61
N GLU A 344 18.55 -6.47 13.01
CA GLU A 344 17.38 -5.75 12.52
C GLU A 344 17.50 -5.40 11.04
N ILE A 345 18.67 -4.91 10.60
CA ILE A 345 18.94 -4.65 9.18
C ILE A 345 18.74 -5.95 8.37
N ALA A 346 19.24 -7.09 8.84
CA ALA A 346 19.07 -8.37 8.14
C ALA A 346 17.60 -8.81 8.08
N LYS A 347 16.83 -8.66 9.17
CA LYS A 347 15.38 -8.97 9.19
C LYS A 347 14.60 -8.06 8.23
N LEU A 348 14.90 -6.77 8.25
CA LEU A 348 14.25 -5.81 7.37
C LEU A 348 14.63 -6.04 5.90
N GLN A 349 15.89 -6.38 5.60
CA GLN A 349 16.30 -6.79 4.25
C GLN A 349 15.58 -8.05 3.77
N GLN A 350 15.39 -9.04 4.66
CA GLN A 350 14.61 -10.23 4.34
C GLN A 350 13.13 -9.89 4.07
N PHE A 351 12.55 -8.97 4.85
CA PHE A 351 11.20 -8.45 4.62
C PHE A 351 11.11 -7.72 3.27
N LEU A 352 12.06 -6.84 2.94
CA LEU A 352 12.08 -6.15 1.65
C LEU A 352 12.12 -7.14 0.49
N TRP A 353 12.96 -8.18 0.56
CA TRP A 353 13.05 -9.18 -0.50
C TRP A 353 11.78 -10.00 -0.67
N SER A 354 11.05 -10.34 0.41
CA SER A 354 9.78 -11.05 0.25
C SER A 354 8.69 -10.21 -0.43
N HIS A 355 8.87 -8.89 -0.50
CA HIS A 355 7.91 -7.94 -1.10
C HIS A 355 8.41 -7.26 -2.38
N THR A 356 9.69 -7.46 -2.75
CA THR A 356 10.30 -6.94 -4.00
C THR A 356 10.80 -8.04 -4.93
N ALA A 357 10.91 -9.29 -4.48
CA ALA A 357 11.26 -10.40 -5.37
C ALA A 357 10.15 -10.58 -6.41
N PRO A 358 10.50 -10.65 -7.72
CA PRO A 358 9.53 -11.01 -8.73
C PRO A 358 8.91 -12.34 -8.31
N SER A 359 7.58 -12.40 -8.28
CA SER A 359 6.88 -13.67 -8.06
C SER A 359 7.51 -14.68 -8.99
N GLN A 360 8.13 -15.73 -8.46
CA GLN A 360 8.42 -16.91 -9.25
C GLN A 360 7.06 -17.51 -9.61
N GLN A 361 6.40 -16.92 -10.62
CA GLN A 361 5.51 -17.67 -11.47
C GLN A 361 6.37 -18.82 -11.98
N GLY A 362 6.05 -20.02 -11.55
CA GLY A 362 6.75 -21.22 -11.95
C GLY A 362 6.92 -21.17 -13.46
N SER A 363 8.17 -21.10 -13.90
CA SER A 363 8.54 -21.39 -15.27
C SER A 363 8.10 -22.83 -15.52
N THR A 364 6.86 -23.00 -15.99
CA THR A 364 6.45 -24.21 -16.66
C THR A 364 7.22 -24.21 -17.96
N THR A 365 8.39 -24.85 -17.92
CA THR A 365 9.09 -25.32 -19.10
C THR A 365 8.08 -25.96 -20.02
N VAL A 366 7.87 -25.32 -21.17
CA VAL A 366 7.04 -25.81 -22.27
C VAL A 366 7.71 -27.09 -22.76
N ASP A 367 7.20 -28.24 -22.32
CA ASP A 367 7.61 -29.51 -22.90
C ASP A 367 7.13 -29.57 -24.35
N ALA A 368 7.94 -30.16 -25.22
CA ALA A 368 7.85 -30.08 -26.69
C ALA A 368 6.63 -30.77 -27.35
N SER A 369 5.48 -30.80 -26.67
CA SER A 369 4.21 -31.36 -27.15
C SER A 369 3.02 -30.39 -27.13
N GLY A 370 3.23 -29.11 -26.81
CA GLY A 370 2.27 -28.03 -27.13
C GLY A 370 0.89 -28.15 -26.50
N ARG A 371 0.78 -28.62 -25.24
CA ARG A 371 -0.49 -28.67 -24.51
C ARG A 371 -0.36 -28.06 -23.10
N PRO A 372 -1.17 -27.05 -22.73
CA PRO A 372 -1.23 -26.53 -21.36
C PRO A 372 -1.75 -27.58 -20.38
N ASP A 373 -1.04 -27.76 -19.26
CA ASP A 373 -1.25 -28.83 -18.27
C ASP A 373 -2.40 -28.55 -17.26
N ASN A 374 -3.27 -27.59 -17.57
CA ASN A 374 -4.38 -27.14 -16.72
C ASN A 374 -5.76 -27.64 -17.16
N VAL A 375 -5.83 -28.61 -18.09
CA VAL A 375 -7.10 -29.26 -18.47
C VAL A 375 -7.21 -30.64 -17.82
N ARG A 376 -7.94 -30.75 -16.71
CA ARG A 376 -8.40 -32.05 -16.20
C ARG A 376 -9.26 -32.74 -17.27
N GLN A 377 -8.86 -33.94 -17.70
CA GLN A 377 -9.70 -34.82 -18.51
C GLN A 377 -10.97 -35.18 -17.71
N ILE A 378 -12.12 -34.65 -18.13
CA ILE A 378 -13.42 -35.14 -17.71
C ILE A 378 -13.57 -36.54 -18.32
N GLY A 379 -13.44 -37.57 -17.48
CA GLY A 379 -13.60 -38.96 -17.86
C GLY A 379 -14.99 -39.22 -18.45
N THR A 380 -15.00 -39.78 -19.66
CA THR A 380 -16.16 -40.31 -20.37
C THR A 380 -16.78 -41.48 -19.58
N ARG A 381 -17.91 -41.23 -18.90
CA ARG A 381 -18.78 -42.29 -18.39
C ARG A 381 -19.45 -42.99 -19.57
N LYS A 382 -19.07 -44.25 -19.82
CA LYS A 382 -19.83 -45.17 -20.67
C LYS A 382 -21.24 -45.39 -20.09
N PRO A 383 -22.27 -45.53 -20.93
CA PRO A 383 -23.61 -45.95 -20.52
C PRO A 383 -23.72 -47.47 -20.58
N GLU A 384 -24.20 -48.10 -19.53
CA GLU A 384 -24.81 -49.43 -19.63
C GLU A 384 -26.26 -49.37 -19.15
N ARG A 385 -27.13 -49.84 -20.06
CA ARG A 385 -28.56 -50.20 -20.00
C ARG A 385 -28.94 -50.80 -18.65
N GLY A 386 -30.14 -50.65 -18.09
CA GLY A 386 -31.50 -50.49 -18.65
C GLY A 386 -32.44 -51.38 -17.81
N VAL A 387 -33.76 -51.26 -18.05
CA VAL A 387 -34.92 -51.95 -17.43
C VAL A 387 -35.54 -51.12 -16.28
N GLU A 388 -36.80 -50.67 -16.32
CA GLU A 388 -37.98 -50.99 -17.17
C GLU A 388 -38.44 -49.85 -18.10
#